data_AF-A0AAN8K053-F1
#
_entry.id   AF-A0AAN8K053-F1
#
_cell.length_a   1.000
_cell.length_b   1.000
_cell.length_c   1.000
_cell.angle_alpha   90.00
_cell.angle_beta   90.00
_cell.angle_gamma   90.00
#
_symmetry.space_group_name_H-M   'P 1'
#
loop_
_entity.id
_entity.type
_entity.pdbx_description
1 polymer ?
#
loop_
_entity_poly.entity_id
_entity_poly.type
_entity_poly.pdbx_seq_one_letter_code
_entity_poly.pdbx_strand_id
1 'polypeptide(L)'
;MVRDKISRYHQYLVPSPTHSPPTPETATSKFSDIPQEFRISAEDLKAMHLHAFNAGHFATKVVQRLFPELTGPNNLRQKYSYFGGGRCNKLELDTRRKSFVVRYVLHHYPQVQEKHAWQERVVVKINEFLRRK
;
A
#
# COMPACT_ATOMS: atom_id res chain seq x y z
N MET A 1 -42.97 10.29 48.44
CA MET A 1 -44.00 9.26 48.16
C MET A 1 -44.76 9.69 46.91
N VAL A 2 -44.36 9.18 45.74
CA VAL A 2 -45.03 8.12 44.92
C VAL A 2 -45.82 8.74 43.75
N ARG A 3 -45.25 8.61 42.53
CA ARG A 3 -45.84 8.28 41.20
C ARG A 3 -47.03 9.13 40.70
N ASP A 4 -47.18 9.50 39.42
CA ASP A 4 -47.14 8.66 38.22
C ASP A 4 -47.35 9.54 36.94
N LYS A 5 -47.32 8.90 35.75
CA LYS A 5 -47.63 9.39 34.39
C LYS A 5 -46.46 9.86 33.51
N ILE A 6 -45.64 8.85 33.21
CA ILE A 6 -45.37 8.40 31.83
C ILE A 6 -46.55 8.75 30.90
N SER A 7 -46.30 9.50 29.81
CA SER A 7 -46.82 9.23 28.45
C SER A 7 -46.62 10.45 27.55
N ARG A 8 -45.47 10.52 26.86
CA ARG A 8 -45.41 11.29 25.59
C ARG A 8 -44.33 10.83 24.60
N TYR A 9 -43.85 9.59 24.70
CA TYR A 9 -42.86 9.08 23.75
C TYR A 9 -43.19 7.67 23.23
N HIS A 10 -44.48 7.36 23.10
CA HIS A 10 -44.96 6.18 22.35
C HIS A 10 -45.06 6.44 20.83
N GLN A 11 -44.05 7.10 20.29
CA GLN A 11 -43.85 7.31 18.85
C GLN A 11 -42.36 7.66 18.80
N TYR A 12 -41.43 6.76 18.52
CA TYR A 12 -41.32 5.91 17.35
C TYR A 12 -40.54 4.63 17.69
N LEU A 13 -41.14 3.49 17.40
CA LEU A 13 -40.45 2.22 17.24
C LEU A 13 -39.70 2.25 15.91
N VAL A 14 -38.38 2.43 15.95
CA VAL A 14 -37.46 1.96 14.91
C VAL A 14 -36.21 1.45 15.63
N PRO A 15 -35.80 0.18 15.48
CA PRO A 15 -34.56 -0.29 16.09
C PRO A 15 -33.37 0.36 15.38
N SER A 16 -32.61 1.19 16.10
CA SER A 16 -31.34 1.72 15.64
C SER A 16 -30.36 0.56 15.40
N PRO A 17 -29.63 0.53 14.27
CA PRO A 17 -28.56 -0.43 14.08
C PRO A 17 -27.46 -0.13 15.12
N THR A 18 -27.08 -1.16 15.85
CA THR A 18 -25.92 -1.18 16.75
C THR A 18 -24.69 -0.66 16.00
N HIS A 19 -24.32 0.61 16.24
CA HIS A 19 -23.05 1.15 15.79
C HIS A 19 -22.00 0.68 16.80
N SER A 20 -21.50 -0.54 16.61
CA SER A 20 -20.19 -0.90 17.13
C SER A 20 -19.18 0.10 16.57
N PRO A 21 -18.25 0.66 17.37
CA PRO A 21 -17.19 1.50 16.83
C PRO A 21 -16.47 0.71 15.72
N PRO A 22 -16.04 1.34 14.61
CA PRO A 22 -15.32 0.63 13.57
C PRO A 22 -14.06 0.04 14.17
N THR A 23 -14.02 -1.28 14.33
CA THR A 23 -12.78 -1.99 14.65
C THR A 23 -11.76 -1.67 13.56
N PRO A 24 -10.48 -1.46 13.91
CA PRO A 24 -9.40 -1.15 12.95
C PRO A 24 -9.17 -2.23 11.88
N GLU A 25 -9.91 -3.34 11.92
CA GLU A 25 -9.80 -4.50 11.05
C GLU A 25 -10.35 -4.28 9.63
N THR A 26 -11.20 -3.27 9.43
CA THR A 26 -11.80 -3.01 8.10
C THR A 26 -10.78 -2.51 7.06
N ALA A 27 -9.69 -1.87 7.49
CA ALA A 27 -8.62 -1.45 6.57
C ALA A 27 -7.67 -2.59 6.19
N THR A 28 -7.55 -3.63 7.02
CA THR A 28 -6.64 -4.78 6.83
C THR A 28 -7.15 -5.78 5.79
N SER A 29 -8.45 -5.73 5.46
CA SER A 29 -9.11 -6.73 4.62
C SER A 29 -8.60 -6.74 3.17
N LYS A 30 -8.20 -5.58 2.62
CA LYS A 30 -7.82 -5.41 1.19
C LYS A 30 -6.49 -6.08 0.80
N PHE A 31 -5.65 -6.44 1.77
CA PHE A 31 -4.33 -7.04 1.55
C PHE A 31 -4.14 -8.36 2.31
N SER A 32 -5.26 -9.00 2.67
CA SER A 32 -5.27 -10.26 3.43
C SER A 32 -4.63 -11.43 2.67
N ASP A 33 -4.70 -11.44 1.34
CA ASP A 33 -4.09 -12.46 0.48
C ASP A 33 -2.56 -12.29 0.27
N ILE A 34 -2.00 -11.13 0.61
CA ILE A 34 -0.55 -10.92 0.57
C ILE A 34 0.09 -11.67 1.76
N PRO A 35 1.14 -12.50 1.55
CA PRO A 35 1.84 -13.17 2.64
C PRO A 35 2.31 -12.20 3.72
N GLN A 36 2.28 -12.64 4.98
CA GLN A 36 2.53 -11.76 6.14
C GLN A 36 3.88 -11.04 6.07
N GLU A 37 4.93 -11.69 5.56
CA GLU A 37 6.27 -11.12 5.38
C GLU A 37 6.30 -9.91 4.41
N PHE A 38 5.38 -9.87 3.44
CA PHE A 38 5.22 -8.81 2.45
C PHE A 38 4.04 -7.87 2.75
N ARG A 39 3.35 -8.09 3.86
CA ARG A 39 2.23 -7.26 4.27
C ARG A 39 2.75 -5.96 4.90
N ILE A 40 2.27 -4.83 4.39
CA ILE A 40 2.49 -3.50 4.96
C ILE A 40 1.22 -3.15 5.71
N SER A 41 1.34 -2.75 6.99
CA SER A 41 0.17 -2.37 7.78
C SER A 41 -0.49 -1.12 7.19
N ALA A 42 -1.78 -0.91 7.47
CA ALA A 42 -2.47 0.30 7.01
C ALA A 42 -1.81 1.58 7.56
N GLU A 43 -1.30 1.53 8.78
CA GLU A 43 -0.58 2.63 9.42
C GLU A 43 0.76 2.91 8.72
N ASP A 44 1.58 1.88 8.48
CA ASP A 44 2.86 2.02 7.78
C ASP A 44 2.65 2.52 6.35
N LEU A 45 1.64 1.99 5.65
CA LEU A 45 1.34 2.39 4.28
C LEU A 45 0.94 3.86 4.20
N LYS A 46 0.10 4.31 5.14
CA LYS A 46 -0.29 5.71 5.29
C LYS A 46 0.91 6.58 5.64
N ALA A 47 1.76 6.16 6.58
CA ALA A 47 2.97 6.89 6.95
C ALA A 47 3.92 7.02 5.75
N MET A 48 4.14 5.95 4.99
CA MET A 48 4.94 5.99 3.77
C MET A 48 4.37 6.96 2.73
N HIS A 49 3.04 7.01 2.58
CA HIS A 49 2.37 7.90 1.65
C HIS A 49 2.53 9.38 2.04
N LEU A 50 2.37 9.70 3.33
CA LEU A 50 2.54 11.06 3.86
C LEU A 50 3.95 11.61 3.63
N HIS A 51 4.98 10.77 3.65
CA HIS A 51 6.36 11.18 3.38
C HIS A 51 6.73 11.16 1.88
N ALA A 52 5.82 10.75 0.99
CA ALA A 52 6.09 10.61 -0.43
C ALA A 52 5.59 11.79 -1.26
N PHE A 53 6.51 12.50 -1.91
CA PHE A 53 6.22 13.63 -2.81
C PHE A 53 5.41 13.25 -4.07
N ASN A 54 5.50 12.01 -4.54
CA ASN A 54 4.77 11.52 -5.72
C ASN A 54 4.74 9.98 -5.75
N ALA A 55 3.97 9.42 -6.69
CA ALA A 55 3.81 7.98 -6.89
C ALA A 55 5.15 7.23 -7.06
N GLY A 56 6.12 7.82 -7.78
CA GLY A 56 7.43 7.23 -7.99
C GLY A 56 8.26 7.17 -6.69
N HIS A 57 8.27 8.24 -5.90
CA HIS A 57 8.93 8.23 -4.58
C HIS A 57 8.26 7.26 -3.61
N PHE A 58 6.92 7.21 -3.61
CA PHE A 58 6.19 6.24 -2.81
C PHE A 58 6.55 4.80 -3.22
N ALA A 59 6.60 4.51 -4.51
CA ALA A 59 6.93 3.19 -5.02
C ALA A 59 8.35 2.75 -4.64
N THR A 60 9.34 3.64 -4.59
CA THR A 60 10.69 3.26 -4.13
C THR A 60 10.71 2.90 -2.65
N LYS A 61 9.89 3.56 -1.81
CA LYS A 61 9.71 3.17 -0.40
C LYS A 61 9.05 1.80 -0.26
N VAL A 62 8.03 1.51 -1.07
CA VAL A 62 7.40 0.17 -1.13
C VAL A 62 8.41 -0.90 -1.56
N VAL A 63 9.22 -0.62 -2.59
CA VAL A 63 10.28 -1.54 -3.02
C VAL A 63 11.30 -1.78 -1.90
N GLN A 64 11.75 -0.75 -1.19
CA GLN A 64 12.66 -0.92 -0.04
C GLN A 64 12.04 -1.83 1.04
N ARG A 65 10.73 -1.69 1.29
CA ARG A 65 10.02 -2.50 2.29
C ARG A 65 9.80 -3.96 1.87
N LEU A 66 9.61 -4.22 0.58
CA LEU A 66 9.35 -5.57 0.04
C LEU A 66 10.60 -6.32 -0.42
N PHE A 67 11.70 -5.59 -0.62
CA PHE A 67 12.99 -6.13 -1.08
C PHE A 67 14.15 -5.62 -0.20
N PRO A 68 14.13 -5.86 1.13
CA PRO A 68 15.15 -5.36 2.04
C PRO A 68 16.56 -5.86 1.69
N GLU A 69 16.67 -7.02 1.02
CA GLU A 69 17.95 -7.57 0.55
C GLU A 69 18.65 -6.70 -0.50
N LEU A 70 17.91 -5.86 -1.22
CA LEU A 70 18.47 -4.99 -2.27
C LEU A 70 19.28 -3.82 -1.71
N THR A 71 18.95 -3.37 -0.50
CA THR A 71 19.58 -2.23 0.19
C THR A 71 20.56 -2.65 1.28
N GLY A 72 20.85 -3.95 1.41
CA GLY A 72 21.84 -4.45 2.35
C GLY A 72 23.29 -4.08 1.97
N PRO A 73 24.28 -4.48 2.78
CA PRO A 73 25.70 -4.14 2.58
C PRO A 73 26.26 -4.48 1.20
N ASN A 74 25.72 -5.53 0.55
CA ASN A 74 26.14 -5.99 -0.77
C ASN A 74 25.53 -5.17 -1.93
N ASN A 75 24.70 -4.16 -1.63
CA ASN A 75 24.09 -3.22 -2.57
C ASN A 75 23.51 -3.90 -3.83
N LEU A 76 22.76 -5.00 -3.61
CA LEU A 76 22.31 -5.91 -4.67
C LEU A 76 21.41 -5.20 -5.70
N ARG A 77 20.77 -4.08 -5.33
CA ARG A 77 19.91 -3.27 -6.20
C ARG A 77 20.50 -3.00 -7.59
N GLN A 78 21.82 -2.81 -7.71
CA GLN A 78 22.47 -2.50 -8.99
C GLN A 78 22.40 -3.63 -10.01
N LYS A 79 22.27 -4.87 -9.54
CA LYS A 79 22.13 -6.08 -10.37
C LYS A 79 20.73 -6.20 -10.99
N TYR A 80 19.75 -5.44 -10.49
CA TYR A 80 18.36 -5.57 -10.89
C TYR A 80 17.86 -4.38 -11.71
N SER A 81 16.80 -4.63 -12.47
CA SER A 81 15.90 -3.62 -13.04
C SER A 81 14.44 -4.10 -12.90
N TYR A 82 13.49 -3.21 -13.14
CA TYR A 82 12.07 -3.54 -13.01
C TYR A 82 11.60 -4.67 -13.96
N PHE A 83 12.15 -4.73 -15.18
CA PHE A 83 11.79 -5.72 -16.21
C PHE A 83 12.97 -6.65 -16.61
N GLY A 84 14.09 -6.60 -15.89
CA GLY A 84 15.33 -7.26 -16.29
C GLY A 84 15.96 -6.66 -17.55
N GLY A 85 16.91 -7.38 -18.12
CA GLY A 85 17.48 -7.13 -19.45
C GLY A 85 18.38 -5.89 -19.59
N GLY A 86 18.53 -5.43 -20.83
CA GLY A 86 19.40 -4.31 -21.23
C GLY A 86 20.86 -4.71 -21.50
N ARG A 87 21.71 -3.74 -21.83
CA ARG A 87 23.14 -3.94 -22.16
C ARG A 87 23.99 -4.57 -21.03
N CYS A 88 23.44 -4.63 -19.81
CA CYS A 88 24.15 -5.11 -18.62
C CYS A 88 23.60 -6.42 -18.06
N ASN A 89 22.71 -7.12 -18.78
CA ASN A 89 22.09 -8.38 -18.33
C ASN A 89 21.52 -8.32 -16.91
N LYS A 90 20.75 -7.26 -16.62
CA LYS A 90 20.17 -7.06 -15.30
C LYS A 90 19.10 -8.12 -15.01
N LEU A 91 19.03 -8.54 -13.76
CA LEU A 91 17.99 -9.42 -13.27
C LEU A 91 16.67 -8.67 -13.14
N GLU A 92 15.57 -9.33 -13.45
CA GLU A 92 14.23 -8.80 -13.20
C GLU A 92 13.91 -8.88 -11.70
N LEU A 93 13.26 -7.86 -11.15
CA LEU A 93 12.68 -7.97 -9.81
C LEU A 93 11.65 -9.10 -9.77
N ASP A 94 11.59 -9.82 -8.65
CA ASP A 94 10.62 -10.91 -8.45
C ASP A 94 9.19 -10.48 -8.83
N THR A 95 8.61 -11.18 -9.81
CA THR A 95 7.33 -10.81 -10.42
C THR A 95 6.18 -10.85 -9.42
N ARG A 96 6.21 -11.79 -8.46
CA ARG A 96 5.20 -11.88 -7.42
C ARG A 96 5.24 -10.65 -6.52
N ARG A 97 6.41 -10.28 -6.01
CA ARG A 97 6.58 -9.07 -5.19
C ARG A 97 6.31 -7.78 -5.97
N LYS A 98 6.63 -7.72 -7.27
CA LYS A 98 6.21 -6.59 -8.13
C LYS A 98 4.70 -6.41 -8.16
N SER A 99 3.92 -7.49 -8.19
CA SER A 99 2.45 -7.40 -8.14
C SER A 99 1.97 -6.72 -6.85
N PHE A 100 2.63 -6.97 -5.72
CA PHE A 100 2.33 -6.30 -4.45
C PHE A 100 2.70 -4.81 -4.50
N VAL A 101 3.85 -4.45 -5.11
CA VAL A 101 4.21 -3.05 -5.36
C VAL A 101 3.10 -2.32 -6.10
N VAL A 102 2.59 -2.91 -7.19
CA VAL A 102 1.48 -2.33 -7.98
C VAL A 102 0.27 -2.10 -7.08
N ARG A 103 -0.15 -3.10 -6.31
CA ARG A 103 -1.34 -2.99 -5.44
C ARG A 103 -1.20 -1.88 -4.38
N TYR A 104 -0.04 -1.77 -3.74
CA TYR A 104 0.20 -0.72 -2.75
C TYR A 104 0.25 0.67 -3.39
N VAL A 105 0.91 0.82 -4.54
CA VAL A 105 0.98 2.11 -5.24
C VAL A 105 -0.41 2.54 -5.71
N LEU A 106 -1.18 1.67 -6.35
CA LEU A 106 -2.52 1.99 -6.84
C LEU A 106 -3.54 2.24 -5.73
N HIS A 107 -3.27 1.80 -4.50
CA HIS A 107 -4.10 2.15 -3.35
C HIS A 107 -4.12 3.67 -3.09
N HIS A 108 -2.97 4.34 -3.19
CA HIS A 108 -2.85 5.78 -2.95
C HIS A 108 -2.77 6.62 -4.24
N TYR A 109 -2.36 6.01 -5.35
CA TYR A 109 -2.16 6.69 -6.63
C TYR A 109 -2.89 5.97 -7.78
N PRO A 110 -4.23 5.88 -7.76
CA PRO A 110 -4.99 5.19 -8.82
C PRO A 110 -4.79 5.81 -10.21
N GLN A 111 -4.43 7.10 -10.29
CA GLN A 111 -4.17 7.81 -11.53
C GLN A 111 -2.95 7.29 -12.32
N VAL A 112 -2.12 6.42 -11.73
CA VAL A 112 -0.98 5.79 -12.41
C VAL A 112 -1.27 4.34 -12.84
N GLN A 113 -2.53 3.90 -12.79
CA GLN A 113 -2.94 2.55 -13.20
C GLN A 113 -2.74 2.30 -14.71
N GLU A 114 -2.91 3.33 -15.52
CA GLU A 114 -2.69 3.25 -16.96
C GLU A 114 -1.20 2.93 -17.24
N LYS A 115 -0.95 2.07 -18.24
CA LYS A 115 0.36 1.48 -18.51
C LYS A 115 1.43 2.53 -18.80
N HIS A 116 1.13 3.53 -19.62
CA HIS A 116 2.07 4.61 -19.94
C HIS A 116 2.38 5.44 -18.69
N ALA A 117 1.35 5.85 -17.94
CA ALA A 117 1.51 6.58 -16.68
C ALA A 117 2.34 5.78 -15.65
N TRP A 118 2.11 4.48 -15.52
CA TRP A 118 2.90 3.58 -14.68
C TRP A 118 4.36 3.56 -15.09
N GLN A 119 4.63 3.41 -16.39
CA GLN A 119 5.99 3.35 -16.91
C GLN A 119 6.75 4.66 -16.65
N GLU A 120 6.17 5.79 -17.03
CA GLU A 120 6.82 7.10 -16.94
C GLU A 120 7.01 7.58 -15.50
N ARG A 121 6.01 7.36 -14.64
CA ARG A 121 5.99 7.97 -13.30
C ARG A 121 6.51 7.04 -12.22
N VAL A 122 6.36 5.73 -12.39
CA VAL A 122 6.69 4.73 -11.37
C VAL A 122 7.90 3.91 -11.75
N VAL A 123 7.88 3.23 -12.90
CA VAL A 123 8.98 2.33 -13.30
C VAL A 123 10.30 3.07 -13.47
N VAL A 124 10.27 4.26 -14.08
CA VAL A 124 11.46 5.12 -14.21
C VAL A 124 12.10 5.40 -12.84
N LYS A 125 11.29 5.76 -11.82
CA LYS A 125 11.79 6.06 -10.47
C LYS A 125 12.28 4.83 -9.72
N ILE A 126 11.65 3.67 -9.89
CA ILE A 126 12.18 2.41 -9.34
C ILE A 126 13.53 2.09 -9.98
N ASN A 127 13.66 2.20 -11.31
CA ASN A 127 14.94 1.96 -11.99
C ASN A 127 16.02 3.00 -11.66
N GLU A 128 15.67 4.26 -11.38
CA GLU A 128 16.59 5.23 -10.80
C GLU A 128 17.10 4.76 -9.44
N PHE A 129 16.20 4.36 -8.55
CA PHE A 129 16.56 3.84 -7.22
C PHE A 129 17.47 2.61 -7.29
N LEU A 130 17.19 1.68 -8.21
CA LEU A 130 18.00 0.47 -8.41
C LEU A 130 19.39 0.77 -8.99
N ARG A 131 19.58 1.90 -9.69
CA ARG A 131 20.86 2.28 -10.31
C ARG A 131 21.76 3.14 -9.44
N ARG A 132 21.20 3.94 -8.52
CA ARG A 132 21.99 4.85 -7.67
C ARG A 132 22.94 4.04 -6.79
N LYS A 133 24.17 4.53 -6.60
CA LYS A 133 25.17 3.90 -5.73
C LYS A 133 24.82 4.12 -4.27
#